data_AF-A0A9X2AJQ4-F1
#
_entry.id   AF-A0A9X2AJQ4-F1
#
_cell.length_a   1.000
_cell.length_b   1.000
_cell.length_c   1.000
_cell.angle_alpha   90.00
_cell.angle_beta   90.00
_cell.angle_gamma   90.00
#
_symmetry.space_group_name_H-M   'P 1'
#
loop_
_entity.id
_entity.type
_entity.pdbx_description
1 polymer ?
#
loop_
_entity_poly.entity_id
_entity_poly.type
_entity_poly.pdbx_seq_one_letter_code
_entity_poly.pdbx_strand_id
1 'polypeptide(L)'
;MDNITIDAVKASSPTTLYFNEENNILKFSMLDYGKSPDPNFVITYGETLKNFNFKKITTDSETYFKTIDRFSEENFNTYNFANIDIQNPYKVDGISNNAVGFIFYLAIYGLPILLSVLTLIILLLIYKKFIKKK
;
A
#
# COMPACT_ATOMS: atom_id res chain seq x y z
N MET A 1 5.81 24.90 -1.15
CA MET A 1 5.28 23.75 -0.38
C MET A 1 5.41 22.54 -1.27
N ASP A 2 5.78 21.41 -0.70
CA ASP A 2 5.91 20.16 -1.44
C ASP A 2 4.52 19.79 -2.00
N ASN A 3 4.45 19.50 -3.30
CA ASN A 3 3.21 19.11 -3.97
C ASN A 3 2.91 17.63 -3.65
N ILE A 4 2.59 17.36 -2.38
CA ILE A 4 2.18 16.03 -1.95
C ILE A 4 0.80 15.77 -2.59
N THR A 5 0.77 14.77 -3.48
CA THR A 5 -0.46 14.28 -4.09
C THR A 5 -1.16 13.32 -3.12
N ILE A 6 -2.49 13.23 -3.21
CA ILE A 6 -3.27 12.31 -2.38
C ILE A 6 -2.87 10.84 -2.60
N ASP A 7 -2.37 10.50 -3.79
CA ASP A 7 -1.85 9.18 -4.13
C ASP A 7 -0.59 8.79 -3.33
N ALA A 8 0.17 9.78 -2.85
CA ALA A 8 1.34 9.57 -2.00
C ALA A 8 0.98 9.48 -0.51
N VAL A 9 -0.31 9.63 -0.17
CA VAL A 9 -0.82 9.49 1.19
C VAL A 9 -1.28 8.04 1.37
N LYS A 10 -0.90 7.46 2.51
CA LYS A 10 -1.45 6.19 3.00
C LYS A 10 -2.00 6.41 4.39
N ALA A 11 -3.18 5.87 4.67
CA ALA A 11 -3.85 6.10 5.93
C ALA A 11 -4.55 4.85 6.48
N SER A 12 -4.43 4.67 7.80
CA SER A 12 -5.27 3.80 8.62
C SER A 12 -6.01 4.72 9.56
N SER A 13 -7.33 4.82 9.40
CA SER A 13 -8.15 5.73 10.18
C SER A 13 -9.33 5.00 10.80
N PRO A 14 -9.68 5.29 12.07
CA PRO A 14 -10.88 4.74 12.72
C PRO A 14 -12.16 5.30 12.10
N THR A 15 -12.08 6.42 11.38
CA THR A 15 -13.21 7.07 10.72
C THR A 15 -12.94 7.32 9.24
N THR A 16 -14.03 7.57 8.51
CA THR A 16 -13.98 7.96 7.10
C THR A 16 -13.14 9.22 6.90
N LEU A 17 -12.28 9.18 5.89
CA LEU A 17 -11.48 10.31 5.44
C LEU A 17 -12.23 11.08 4.37
N TYR A 18 -12.09 12.39 4.40
CA TYR A 18 -12.70 13.30 3.45
C TYR A 18 -11.64 14.22 2.86
N PHE A 19 -11.76 14.55 1.58
CA PHE A 19 -10.79 15.36 0.88
C PHE A 19 -11.46 16.45 0.07
N ASN A 20 -10.85 17.62 0.07
CA ASN A 20 -11.17 18.72 -0.83
C ASN A 20 -10.02 18.86 -1.83
N GLU A 21 -10.27 18.46 -3.08
CA GLU A 21 -9.25 18.45 -4.14
C GLU A 21 -8.79 19.87 -4.51
N GLU A 22 -9.72 20.83 -4.54
CA GLU A 22 -9.47 22.22 -4.94
C GLU A 22 -8.43 22.90 -4.04
N ASN A 23 -8.46 22.62 -2.74
CA ASN A 23 -7.61 23.25 -1.74
C ASN A 23 -6.58 22.28 -1.13
N ASN A 24 -6.56 21.02 -1.59
CA ASN A 24 -5.70 19.95 -1.08
C ASN A 24 -5.81 19.76 0.46
N ILE A 25 -7.04 19.69 0.97
CA ILE A 25 -7.32 19.57 2.41
C ILE A 25 -7.87 18.19 2.73
N LEU A 26 -7.18 17.47 3.61
CA LEU A 26 -7.66 16.23 4.22
C LEU A 26 -8.38 16.54 5.54
N LYS A 27 -9.60 16.02 5.67
CA LYS A 27 -10.48 16.18 6.83
C LYS A 27 -10.91 14.82 7.34
N PHE A 28 -10.92 14.66 8.66
CA PHE A 28 -11.39 13.45 9.33
C PHE A 28 -11.90 13.79 10.73
N SER A 29 -12.55 12.84 11.39
CA SER A 29 -13.05 12.99 12.75
C SER A 29 -12.38 11.98 13.67
N MET A 30 -12.05 12.37 14.90
CA MET A 30 -11.59 11.43 15.94
C MET A 30 -12.69 11.19 16.98
N LEU A 31 -13.96 11.33 16.61
CA LEU A 31 -15.08 11.04 17.51
C LEU A 31 -14.92 9.61 18.02
N ASP A 32 -14.90 9.46 19.35
CA ASP A 32 -14.74 8.20 20.07
C ASP A 32 -13.40 7.45 19.90
N TYR A 33 -12.38 8.09 19.31
CA TYR A 33 -11.04 7.49 19.20
C TYR A 33 -10.48 7.08 20.56
N GLY A 34 -10.13 5.81 20.69
CA GLY A 34 -9.57 5.23 21.92
C GLY A 34 -10.60 4.84 22.98
N LYS A 35 -11.91 4.96 22.69
CA LYS A 35 -12.97 4.43 23.58
C LYS A 35 -13.16 2.92 23.41
N SER A 36 -12.84 2.38 22.23
CA SER A 36 -12.74 0.95 21.93
C SER A 36 -11.31 0.61 21.51
N PRO A 37 -10.93 -0.68 21.46
CA PRO A 37 -9.73 -1.08 20.74
C PRO A 37 -9.92 -0.74 19.25
N ASP A 38 -9.57 0.49 18.89
CA ASP A 38 -9.62 1.01 17.54
C ASP A 38 -8.32 0.70 16.82
N PRO A 39 -8.33 0.51 15.49
CA PRO A 39 -7.10 0.54 14.71
C PRO A 39 -6.38 1.87 14.94
N ASN A 40 -5.05 1.81 15.07
CA ASN A 40 -4.23 3.02 15.23
C ASN A 40 -4.54 4.03 14.11
N PHE A 41 -4.67 5.30 14.49
CA PHE A 41 -4.71 6.40 13.53
C PHE A 41 -3.29 6.66 13.02
N VAL A 42 -3.04 6.31 11.77
CA VAL A 42 -1.74 6.49 11.11
C VAL A 42 -1.98 7.13 9.75
N ILE A 43 -1.39 8.30 9.53
CA ILE A 43 -1.27 8.90 8.21
C ILE A 43 0.22 8.99 7.89
N THR A 44 0.61 8.35 6.80
CA THR A 44 1.95 8.51 6.23
C THR A 44 1.81 9.20 4.90
N TYR A 45 2.58 10.25 4.71
CA TYR A 45 2.72 10.95 3.45
C TYR A 45 4.21 11.13 3.20
N GLY A 46 4.62 11.03 1.94
CA GLY A 46 6.02 11.31 1.65
C GLY A 46 6.41 10.96 0.24
N GLU A 47 7.32 11.77 -0.26
CA GLU A 47 8.13 11.49 -1.42
C GLU A 47 9.60 11.40 -0.99
N THR A 48 10.41 10.63 -1.72
CA THR A 48 11.84 10.56 -1.44
C THR A 48 12.52 11.84 -1.90
N LEU A 49 12.94 12.69 -0.96
CA LEU A 49 13.69 13.90 -1.25
C LEU A 49 15.18 13.57 -1.48
N LYS A 50 15.61 13.54 -2.74
CA LYS A 50 17.00 13.22 -3.12
C LYS A 50 18.05 14.16 -2.49
N ASN A 51 17.69 15.42 -2.27
CA ASN A 51 18.60 16.47 -1.78
C ASN A 51 18.03 17.14 -0.52
N PHE A 52 17.71 16.35 0.51
CA PHE A 52 17.23 16.88 1.79
C PHE A 52 18.28 17.79 2.45
N ASN A 53 17.90 19.03 2.76
CA ASN A 53 18.77 20.00 3.43
C ASN A 53 18.13 20.51 4.73
N PHE A 54 18.57 19.95 5.84
CA PHE A 54 18.04 20.28 7.18
C PHE A 54 18.15 21.77 7.51
N LYS A 55 19.29 22.41 7.19
CA LYS A 55 19.53 23.82 7.49
C LYS A 55 18.54 24.73 6.76
N LYS A 56 18.24 24.42 5.50
CA LYS A 56 17.24 25.17 4.72
C LYS A 56 15.86 25.05 5.37
N ILE A 57 15.44 23.83 5.70
CA ILE A 57 14.12 23.55 6.28
C ILE A 57 13.94 24.26 7.62
N THR A 58 14.95 24.26 8.50
CA THR A 58 14.85 24.94 9.79
C THR A 58 14.85 26.45 9.68
N THR A 59 15.49 27.01 8.65
CA THR A 59 15.46 28.46 8.36
C THR A 59 14.05 28.93 7.99
N ASP A 60 13.26 28.06 7.34
CA ASP A 60 11.90 28.36 6.89
C ASP A 60 10.83 28.08 7.97
N SER A 61 11.22 27.70 9.19
CA SER A 61 10.31 27.30 10.28
C SER A 61 9.25 28.35 10.61
N GLU A 62 9.63 29.62 10.68
CA GLU A 62 8.69 30.72 10.97
C GLU A 62 7.59 30.81 9.90
N THR A 63 7.94 30.59 8.62
CA THR A 63 6.98 30.56 7.51
C THR A 63 6.00 29.40 7.65
N TYR A 64 6.47 28.24 8.09
CA TYR A 64 5.60 27.08 8.33
C TYR A 64 4.60 27.34 9.46
N PHE A 65 5.06 27.89 10.59
CA PHE A 65 4.15 28.24 11.70
C PHE A 65 3.11 29.28 11.28
N LYS A 66 3.52 30.37 10.61
CA LYS A 66 2.56 31.36 10.08
C LYS A 66 1.56 30.75 9.11
N THR A 67 1.96 29.75 8.33
CA THR A 67 1.06 29.06 7.41
C THR A 67 0.04 28.20 8.16
N ILE A 68 0.47 27.52 9.23
CA ILE A 68 -0.41 26.76 10.12
C ILE A 68 -1.40 27.69 10.81
N ASP A 69 -0.94 28.83 11.34
CA ASP A 69 -1.79 29.81 12.01
C ASP A 69 -2.87 30.32 11.05
N ARG A 70 -2.47 30.74 9.84
CA ARG A 70 -3.42 31.16 8.81
C ARG A 70 -4.41 30.05 8.45
N PHE A 71 -3.93 28.82 8.27
CA PHE A 71 -4.79 27.67 7.98
C PHE A 71 -5.80 27.40 9.10
N SER A 72 -5.44 27.64 10.36
CA SER A 72 -6.32 27.44 11.52
C SER A 72 -7.49 28.44 11.59
N GLU A 73 -7.34 29.60 10.96
CA GLU A 73 -8.36 30.66 10.89
C GLU A 73 -9.35 30.46 9.72
N GLU A 74 -9.10 29.50 8.83
CA GLU A 74 -9.95 29.22 7.67
C GLU A 74 -11.33 28.69 8.07
N ASN A 75 -12.37 29.15 7.37
CA ASN A 75 -13.73 28.67 7.60
C ASN A 75 -14.01 27.39 6.82
N PHE A 76 -13.69 26.23 7.39
CA PHE A 76 -13.87 24.93 6.73
C PHE A 76 -15.31 24.58 6.30
N ASN A 77 -16.34 25.34 6.74
CA ASN A 77 -17.72 25.09 6.35
C ASN A 77 -18.03 25.51 4.91
N THR A 78 -17.19 26.35 4.29
CA THR A 78 -17.39 26.79 2.90
C THR A 78 -16.80 25.82 1.88
N TYR A 79 -16.10 24.78 2.33
CA TYR A 79 -15.41 23.83 1.47
C TYR A 79 -16.27 22.60 1.18
N ASN A 80 -16.17 22.10 -0.04
CA ASN A 80 -16.82 20.87 -0.45
C ASN A 80 -15.89 19.68 -0.21
N PHE A 81 -16.30 18.74 0.63
CA PHE A 81 -15.50 17.57 0.97
C PHE A 81 -16.14 16.31 0.39
N ALA A 82 -15.35 15.53 -0.34
CA ALA A 82 -15.75 14.22 -0.84
C ALA A 82 -15.15 13.13 0.05
N ASN A 83 -15.86 12.01 0.21
CA ASN A 83 -15.30 10.81 0.83
C ASN A 83 -14.22 10.23 -0.09
N ILE A 84 -13.09 9.81 0.48
CA ILE A 84 -12.02 9.15 -0.25
C ILE A 84 -11.59 7.85 0.43
N ASP A 85 -11.19 6.89 -0.39
CA ASP A 85 -10.52 5.67 0.05
C ASP A 85 -9.02 5.82 -0.18
N ILE A 86 -8.24 5.73 0.89
CA ILE A 86 -6.78 5.85 0.86
C ILE A 86 -6.17 4.49 1.16
N GLN A 87 -5.08 4.16 0.48
CA GLN A 87 -4.37 2.91 0.72
C GLN A 87 -3.93 2.76 2.17
N ASN A 88 -4.05 1.53 2.69
CA ASN A 88 -3.60 1.21 4.05
C ASN A 88 -2.06 1.27 4.16
N PRO A 89 -1.49 1.97 5.15
CA PRO A 89 -0.03 2.12 5.31
C PRO A 89 0.68 0.80 5.64
N TYR A 90 -0.04 -0.19 6.16
CA TYR A 90 0.48 -1.53 6.45
C TYR A 90 0.41 -2.48 5.24
N LYS A 91 -0.20 -2.03 4.14
CA LYS A 91 -0.18 -2.78 2.89
C LYS A 91 1.20 -2.62 2.26
N VAL A 92 1.96 -3.71 2.30
CA VAL A 92 3.25 -3.80 1.62
C VAL A 92 3.01 -3.79 0.11
N ASP A 93 3.59 -2.82 -0.57
CA ASP A 93 3.61 -2.78 -2.03
C ASP A 93 4.61 -3.83 -2.54
N GLY A 94 4.20 -4.66 -3.51
CA GLY A 94 5.04 -5.69 -4.10
C GLY A 94 4.31 -6.98 -4.45
N ILE A 95 5.08 -8.04 -4.74
CA ILE A 95 4.55 -9.38 -4.99
C ILE A 95 3.86 -9.87 -3.72
N SER A 96 2.56 -10.16 -3.81
CA SER A 96 1.78 -10.58 -2.64
C SER A 96 2.35 -11.86 -2.02
N ASN A 97 2.19 -12.02 -0.70
CA ASN A 97 2.55 -13.26 -0.01
C ASN A 97 1.84 -14.48 -0.62
N ASN A 98 0.66 -14.28 -1.22
CA ASN A 98 -0.03 -15.33 -1.95
C ASN A 98 0.72 -15.76 -3.22
N ALA A 99 1.27 -14.82 -3.99
CA ALA A 99 2.05 -15.15 -5.18
C ALA A 99 3.38 -15.85 -4.81
N VAL A 100 4.06 -15.38 -3.75
CA VAL A 100 5.24 -16.07 -3.21
C VAL A 100 4.87 -17.49 -2.73
N GLY A 101 3.80 -17.62 -1.96
CA GLY A 101 3.29 -18.90 -1.47
C GLY A 101 2.91 -19.86 -2.60
N PHE A 102 2.31 -19.36 -3.67
CA PHE A 102 1.97 -20.17 -4.85
C PHE A 102 3.22 -20.72 -5.56
N ILE A 103 4.28 -19.92 -5.69
CA ILE A 103 5.56 -20.38 -6.25
C ILE A 103 6.16 -21.49 -5.39
N PHE A 104 6.15 -21.33 -4.06
CA PHE A 104 6.61 -22.38 -3.14
C PHE A 104 5.76 -23.65 -3.25
N TYR A 105 4.44 -23.52 -3.35
CA TYR A 105 3.54 -24.65 -3.53
C TYR A 105 3.84 -25.43 -4.82
N LEU A 106 4.03 -24.73 -5.95
CA LEU A 106 4.44 -25.34 -7.21
C LEU A 106 5.82 -25.99 -7.13
N ALA A 107 6.75 -25.38 -6.40
CA ALA A 107 8.10 -25.95 -6.23
C ALA A 107 8.07 -27.25 -5.41
N ILE A 108 7.27 -27.30 -4.34
CA ILE A 108 7.23 -28.45 -3.43
C ILE A 108 6.36 -29.58 -4.00
N TYR A 109 5.19 -29.27 -4.56
CA TYR A 109 4.24 -30.29 -5.02
C TYR A 109 4.22 -30.43 -6.54
N GLY A 110 4.33 -29.31 -7.26
CA GLY A 110 4.30 -29.32 -8.72
C GLY A 110 5.50 -30.06 -9.33
N LEU A 111 6.73 -29.82 -8.85
CA LEU A 111 7.92 -30.51 -9.39
C LEU A 111 7.85 -32.04 -9.23
N PRO A 112 7.56 -32.61 -8.04
CA PRO A 112 7.47 -34.07 -7.89
C PRO A 112 6.38 -34.71 -8.74
N ILE A 113 5.22 -34.05 -8.87
CA ILE A 113 4.13 -34.53 -9.73
C ILE A 113 4.58 -34.51 -11.19
N LEU A 114 5.19 -33.41 -11.64
CA LEU A 114 5.68 -33.28 -13.02
C LEU A 114 6.71 -34.35 -13.35
N LEU A 115 7.68 -34.59 -12.45
CA LEU A 115 8.70 -35.61 -12.61
C LEU A 115 8.11 -37.02 -12.65
N SER A 116 7.12 -37.30 -11.80
CA SER A 116 6.40 -38.58 -11.75
C SER A 116 5.63 -38.85 -13.03
N VAL A 117 4.92 -37.84 -13.57
CA VAL A 117 4.22 -37.93 -14.85
C VAL A 117 5.21 -38.15 -15.99
N LEU A 118 6.34 -37.41 -16.00
CA LEU A 118 7.36 -37.53 -17.05
C LEU A 118 7.97 -38.94 -17.08
N THR A 119 8.32 -39.48 -15.90
CA THR A 119 8.86 -40.85 -15.79
C THR A 119 7.86 -41.88 -16.28
N LEU A 120 6.57 -41.72 -15.94
CA LEU A 120 5.52 -42.64 -16.38
C LEU A 120 5.32 -42.61 -17.90
N ILE A 121 5.38 -41.43 -18.53
CA ILE A 121 5.33 -41.29 -19.99
C ILE A 121 6.52 -41.99 -20.65
N ILE A 122 7.74 -41.78 -20.13
CA ILE A 122 8.95 -42.42 -20.65
C ILE A 122 8.84 -43.94 -20.56
N LEU A 123 8.38 -44.48 -19.42
CA LEU A 123 8.16 -45.91 -19.22
C LEU A 123 7.15 -46.47 -20.23
N LEU A 124 6.02 -45.78 -20.46
CA LEU A 124 5.02 -46.18 -21.44
C LEU A 124 5.57 -46.20 -22.88
N LEU A 125 6.41 -45.24 -23.24
CA LEU A 125 7.05 -45.19 -24.56
C LEU A 125 8.04 -46.35 -24.75
N ILE A 126 8.87 -46.63 -23.74
CA ILE A 126 9.81 -47.77 -23.75
C ILE A 126 9.03 -49.08 -23.83
N TYR A 127 8.02 -49.27 -22.98
CA TYR A 127 7.17 -50.47 -22.96
C TYR A 127 6.54 -50.73 -24.35
N LYS A 128 5.92 -49.70 -24.95
CA LYS A 128 5.36 -49.81 -26.31
C LYS A 128 6.42 -50.15 -27.35
N LYS A 129 7.64 -49.61 -27.25
CA LYS A 129 8.71 -49.85 -28.22
C LYS A 129 9.29 -51.26 -28.15
N PHE A 130 9.38 -51.86 -26.96
CA PHE A 130 10.03 -53.16 -26.76
C PHE A 130 9.07 -54.36 -26.72
N ILE A 131 7.82 -54.20 -26.28
CA ILE A 131 6.89 -55.33 -26.15
C ILE A 131 5.96 -55.48 -27.36
N LYS A 132 5.59 -54.40 -28.07
CA LYS A 132 4.82 -54.54 -29.34
C LYS A 132 5.66 -54.93 -30.56
N LYS A 133 6.98 -54.99 -30.44
CA LYS A 133 7.90 -55.41 -31.52
C LYS A 133 8.26 -56.90 -31.46
N LYS A 134 7.74 -57.63 -30.48
CA LYS A 134 7.82 -59.08 -30.36
C LYS A 134 6.43 -59.65 -30.66
#